data_AF-A0A356MLH5-F1
#
_entry.id   AF-A0A356MLH5-F1
#
_cell.length_a   1.000
_cell.length_b   1.000
_cell.length_c   1.000
_cell.angle_alpha   90.00
_cell.angle_beta   90.00
_cell.angle_gamma   90.00
#
_symmetry.space_group_name_H-M   'P 1'
#
loop_
_entity.id
_entity.type
_entity.pdbx_description
1 polymer ?
#
loop_
_entity_poly.entity_id
_entity_poly.type
_entity_poly.pdbx_seq_one_letter_code
_entity_poly.pdbx_strand_id
1 'polypeptide(L)'
;MSKLSPYRVVGIKALMEWNHMSEEDATKAVMTLSHDELEHETRATNSMKYGVEGISRCLGLTKSQAEAFEKAVLGQDNPEMTPEQIKTLEMVKSKITPNTNVYALALYTLKNIHDHWVEDNPTKFTKPDRPQKKYQHLPIQMIGWEDAKLDLLFLSPILDSLGVEMNEIALHLVYEKKVKEFYERNGFVTPDGQIITEKVASAIAKGKEFYPPLTEVNTAKDMTEAIMVAKQSEAKTTTYSNTKQPK
;
A
#
# COMPACT_ATOMS: atom_id res chain seq x y z
N MET A 1 14.56 -15.07 -22.26
CA MET A 1 14.63 -15.30 -20.81
C MET A 1 13.20 -15.43 -20.31
N SER A 2 12.92 -16.50 -19.58
CA SER A 2 11.68 -16.65 -18.81
C SER A 2 11.58 -15.50 -17.80
N LYS A 3 10.36 -15.00 -17.58
CA LYS A 3 10.11 -13.94 -16.59
C LYS A 3 9.50 -14.58 -15.36
N LEU A 4 10.04 -14.26 -14.19
CA LEU A 4 9.46 -14.64 -12.90
C LEU A 4 8.05 -14.05 -12.75
N SER A 5 7.19 -14.74 -11.99
CA SER A 5 5.90 -14.13 -11.61
C SER A 5 6.14 -12.87 -10.75
N PRO A 6 5.24 -11.88 -10.77
CA PRO A 6 5.33 -10.72 -9.89
C PRO A 6 5.51 -11.09 -8.42
N TYR A 7 4.84 -12.15 -7.95
CA TYR A 7 5.01 -12.65 -6.58
C TYR A 7 6.43 -13.14 -6.27
N ARG A 8 7.07 -13.83 -7.22
CA ARG A 8 8.46 -14.27 -7.06
C ARG A 8 9.43 -13.10 -7.03
N VAL A 9 9.15 -12.03 -7.79
CA VAL A 9 9.92 -10.76 -7.72
C VAL A 9 9.77 -10.09 -6.36
N VAL A 10 8.55 -10.05 -5.80
CA VAL A 10 8.33 -9.61 -4.41
C VAL A 10 9.12 -10.47 -3.43
N GLY A 11 9.13 -11.78 -3.64
CA GLY A 11 9.85 -12.73 -2.79
C GLY A 11 11.34 -12.42 -2.71
N ILE A 12 11.99 -12.09 -3.83
CA ILE A 12 13.40 -11.68 -3.84
C ILE A 12 13.61 -10.45 -2.96
N LYS A 13 12.83 -9.39 -3.20
CA LYS A 13 12.95 -8.12 -2.48
C LYS A 13 12.70 -8.30 -0.98
N ALA A 14 11.64 -9.03 -0.60
CA ALA A 14 11.30 -9.28 0.79
C ALA A 14 12.38 -10.10 1.53
N LEU A 15 12.93 -11.14 0.89
CA LEU A 15 14.01 -11.93 1.48
C LEU A 15 15.29 -11.11 1.68
N MET A 16 15.61 -10.21 0.77
CA MET A 16 16.75 -9.30 0.91
C MET A 16 16.51 -8.26 2.02
N GLU A 17 15.34 -7.62 2.04
CA GLU A 17 15.05 -6.53 2.97
C GLU A 17 14.79 -7.01 4.40
N TRP A 18 14.06 -8.13 4.58
CA TRP A 18 13.56 -8.56 5.88
C TRP A 18 14.37 -9.71 6.49
N ASN A 19 14.90 -10.60 5.63
CA ASN A 19 15.72 -11.73 6.06
C ASN A 19 17.22 -11.47 5.85
N HIS A 20 17.60 -10.31 5.29
CA HIS A 20 18.98 -9.90 5.04
C HIS A 20 19.77 -10.89 4.17
N MET A 21 19.08 -11.59 3.25
CA MET A 21 19.70 -12.48 2.29
C MET A 21 20.46 -11.69 1.22
N SER A 22 21.50 -12.30 0.65
CA SER A 22 22.14 -11.79 -0.56
C SER A 22 21.17 -11.91 -1.76
N GLU A 23 21.39 -11.12 -2.82
CA GLU A 23 20.59 -11.22 -4.04
C GLU A 23 20.68 -12.61 -4.69
N GLU A 24 21.86 -13.24 -4.64
CA GLU A 24 22.09 -14.60 -5.16
C GLU A 24 21.29 -15.63 -4.36
N ASP A 25 21.36 -15.57 -3.02
CA ASP A 25 20.62 -16.49 -2.15
C ASP A 25 19.11 -16.30 -2.25
N ALA A 26 18.64 -15.05 -2.29
CA ALA A 26 17.23 -14.73 -2.47
C ALA A 26 16.70 -15.24 -3.82
N THR A 27 17.47 -15.03 -4.90
CA THR A 27 17.12 -15.53 -6.25
C THR A 27 17.04 -17.05 -6.26
N LYS A 28 18.02 -17.73 -5.65
CA LYS A 28 18.01 -19.19 -5.53
C LYS A 28 16.80 -19.66 -4.73
N ALA A 29 16.50 -19.04 -3.59
CA ALA A 29 15.39 -19.38 -2.73
C ALA A 29 14.04 -19.27 -3.47
N VAL A 30 13.78 -18.17 -4.18
CA VAL A 30 12.50 -18.02 -4.90
C VAL A 30 12.35 -19.00 -6.07
N MET A 31 13.44 -19.52 -6.61
CA MET A 31 13.41 -20.54 -7.66
C MET A 31 13.16 -21.95 -7.11
N THR A 32 13.56 -22.22 -5.87
CA THR A 32 13.48 -23.57 -5.29
C THR A 32 12.32 -23.77 -4.33
N LEU A 33 11.91 -22.75 -3.59
CA LEU A 33 10.83 -22.86 -2.59
C LEU A 33 9.47 -22.97 -3.29
N SER A 34 8.60 -23.79 -2.71
CA SER A 34 7.17 -23.78 -3.05
C SER A 34 6.55 -22.41 -2.72
N HIS A 35 5.35 -22.16 -3.24
CA HIS A 35 4.63 -20.92 -2.95
C HIS A 35 4.37 -20.76 -1.43
N ASP A 36 3.96 -21.84 -0.76
CA ASP A 36 3.63 -21.81 0.67
C ASP A 36 4.87 -21.59 1.55
N GLU A 37 6.01 -22.20 1.20
CA GLU A 37 7.28 -21.95 1.89
C GLU A 37 7.73 -20.50 1.70
N LEU A 38 7.61 -19.95 0.48
CA LEU A 38 7.95 -18.55 0.23
C LEU A 38 6.98 -17.59 0.94
N GLU A 39 5.68 -17.91 1.00
CA GLU A 39 4.69 -17.13 1.76
C GLU A 39 4.97 -17.17 3.27
N HIS A 40 5.47 -18.29 3.80
CA HIS A 40 5.87 -18.37 5.21
C HIS A 40 6.91 -17.30 5.57
N GLU A 41 7.89 -17.11 4.68
CA GLU A 41 8.97 -16.13 4.83
C GLU A 41 8.52 -14.70 4.54
N THR A 42 7.66 -14.50 3.54
CA THR A 42 7.39 -13.18 2.94
C THR A 42 6.02 -12.61 3.26
N ARG A 43 5.05 -13.41 3.71
CA ARG A 43 3.70 -12.99 4.13
C ARG A 43 3.07 -11.97 3.17
N ALA A 44 3.27 -12.17 1.87
CA ALA A 44 3.04 -11.17 0.84
C ALA A 44 1.76 -11.42 0.04
N THR A 45 1.22 -12.65 0.11
CA THR A 45 0.12 -13.12 -0.74
C THR A 45 -1.11 -12.24 -0.60
N ASN A 46 -1.53 -11.92 0.62
CA ASN A 46 -2.71 -11.07 0.82
C ASN A 46 -2.50 -9.66 0.27
N SER A 47 -1.37 -9.00 0.58
CA SER A 47 -1.06 -7.66 0.05
C SER A 47 -1.03 -7.64 -1.48
N MET A 48 -0.49 -8.68 -2.10
CA MET A 48 -0.48 -8.85 -3.56
C MET A 48 -1.90 -9.02 -4.13
N LYS A 49 -2.77 -9.80 -3.48
CA LYS A 49 -4.18 -9.94 -3.87
C LYS A 49 -4.93 -8.62 -3.77
N TYR A 50 -4.73 -7.85 -2.71
CA TYR A 50 -5.31 -6.51 -2.58
C TYR A 50 -4.75 -5.53 -3.64
N GLY A 51 -3.49 -5.69 -4.04
CA GLY A 51 -2.91 -4.97 -5.17
C GLY A 51 -3.61 -5.29 -6.49
N VAL A 52 -3.80 -6.57 -6.79
CA VAL A 52 -4.55 -7.06 -7.96
C VAL A 52 -5.98 -6.54 -7.95
N GLU A 53 -6.65 -6.61 -6.80
CA GLU A 53 -8.01 -6.12 -6.63
C GLU A 53 -8.12 -4.61 -6.93
N GLY A 54 -7.22 -3.81 -6.35
CA GLY A 54 -7.19 -2.36 -6.58
C GLY A 54 -7.04 -2.00 -8.06
N ILE A 55 -6.10 -2.65 -8.75
CA ILE A 55 -5.90 -2.49 -10.20
C ILE A 55 -7.14 -2.95 -10.97
N SER A 56 -7.69 -4.11 -10.62
CA SER A 56 -8.86 -4.69 -11.30
C SER A 56 -10.06 -3.77 -11.24
N ARG A 57 -10.31 -3.15 -10.08
CA ARG A 57 -11.36 -2.15 -9.88
C ARG A 57 -11.12 -0.91 -10.74
N CYS A 58 -9.90 -0.36 -10.75
CA CYS A 58 -9.56 0.82 -11.56
C CYS A 58 -9.69 0.58 -13.06
N LEU A 59 -9.37 -0.63 -13.54
CA LEU A 59 -9.42 -0.98 -14.95
C LEU A 59 -10.77 -1.58 -15.39
N GLY A 60 -11.72 -1.74 -14.47
CA GLY A 60 -13.04 -2.30 -14.76
C GLY A 60 -12.99 -3.75 -15.25
N LEU A 61 -12.09 -4.57 -14.70
CA LEU A 61 -12.00 -5.98 -15.04
C LEU A 61 -13.24 -6.73 -14.55
N THR A 62 -13.71 -7.70 -15.34
CA THR A 62 -14.74 -8.62 -14.88
C THR A 62 -14.20 -9.52 -13.77
N LYS A 63 -15.09 -10.14 -12.98
CA LYS A 63 -14.69 -11.10 -11.94
C LYS A 63 -13.75 -12.19 -12.47
N SER A 64 -14.08 -12.80 -13.61
CA SER A 64 -13.24 -13.83 -14.23
C SER A 64 -11.88 -13.29 -14.71
N GLN A 65 -11.82 -12.05 -15.19
CA GLN A 65 -10.55 -11.40 -15.57
C GLN A 65 -9.70 -11.10 -14.33
N ALA A 66 -10.30 -10.63 -13.25
CA ALA A 66 -9.61 -10.36 -11.99
C ALA A 66 -9.05 -11.66 -11.37
N GLU A 67 -9.83 -12.75 -11.36
CA GLU A 67 -9.37 -14.06 -10.88
C GLU A 67 -8.22 -14.62 -11.73
N ALA A 68 -8.29 -14.47 -13.06
CA ALA A 68 -7.20 -14.87 -13.94
C ALA A 68 -5.94 -14.01 -13.70
N PHE A 69 -6.11 -12.71 -13.53
CA PHE A 69 -5.03 -11.77 -13.24
C PHE A 69 -4.35 -12.09 -11.91
N GLU A 70 -5.12 -12.37 -10.86
CA GLU A 70 -4.60 -12.81 -9.56
C GLU A 70 -3.71 -14.05 -9.71
N LYS A 71 -4.21 -15.09 -10.39
CA LYS A 71 -3.45 -16.32 -10.64
C LYS A 71 -2.16 -16.07 -11.42
N ALA A 72 -2.20 -15.19 -12.42
CA ALA A 72 -1.02 -14.83 -13.20
C ALA A 72 0.02 -14.06 -12.37
N VAL A 73 -0.44 -13.19 -11.48
CA VAL A 73 0.42 -12.41 -10.57
C VAL A 73 1.05 -13.28 -9.49
N LEU A 74 0.29 -14.21 -8.89
CA LEU A 74 0.78 -15.10 -7.85
C LEU A 74 1.68 -16.21 -8.39
N GLY A 75 1.34 -16.78 -9.55
CA GLY A 75 2.16 -17.82 -10.17
C GLY A 75 2.46 -19.00 -9.25
N GLN A 76 1.46 -19.49 -8.50
CA GLN A 76 1.68 -20.46 -7.42
C GLN A 76 2.29 -21.77 -7.90
N ASP A 77 1.95 -22.19 -9.12
CA ASP A 77 2.36 -23.50 -9.66
C ASP A 77 3.83 -23.55 -10.10
N ASN A 78 4.41 -22.43 -10.53
CA ASN A 78 5.75 -22.39 -11.13
C ASN A 78 6.47 -21.07 -10.79
N PRO A 79 7.79 -21.08 -10.52
CA PRO A 79 8.56 -19.85 -10.32
C PRO A 79 8.53 -18.92 -11.55
N GLU A 80 8.58 -19.51 -12.73
CA GLU A 80 8.53 -18.81 -14.01
C GLU A 80 7.09 -18.72 -14.54
N MET A 81 6.76 -17.62 -15.20
CA MET A 81 5.44 -17.44 -15.77
C MET A 81 5.20 -18.35 -16.98
N THR A 82 4.02 -18.99 -17.01
CA THR A 82 3.56 -19.74 -18.18
C THR A 82 3.12 -18.82 -19.32
N PRO A 83 3.05 -19.32 -20.57
CA PRO A 83 2.51 -18.54 -21.69
C PRO A 83 1.10 -17.99 -21.43
N GLU A 84 0.24 -18.73 -20.73
CA GLU A 84 -1.12 -18.34 -20.37
C GLU A 84 -1.14 -17.17 -19.37
N GLN A 85 -0.22 -17.20 -18.39
CA GLN A 85 -0.06 -16.11 -17.44
C GLN A 85 0.44 -14.85 -18.14
N ILE A 86 1.44 -14.97 -19.01
CA ILE A 86 1.93 -13.85 -19.83
C ILE A 86 0.80 -13.26 -20.69
N LYS A 87 -0.01 -14.11 -21.34
CA LYS A 87 -1.17 -13.66 -22.13
C LYS A 87 -2.20 -12.93 -21.27
N THR A 88 -2.41 -13.38 -20.04
CA THR A 88 -3.31 -12.71 -19.09
C THR A 88 -2.79 -11.33 -18.70
N LEU A 89 -1.49 -11.21 -18.39
CA LEU A 89 -0.87 -9.92 -18.08
C LEU A 89 -0.91 -8.95 -19.27
N GLU A 90 -0.65 -9.42 -20.50
CA GLU A 90 -0.77 -8.59 -21.70
C GLU A 90 -2.23 -8.16 -21.97
N MET A 91 -3.21 -9.00 -21.65
CA MET A 91 -4.64 -8.62 -21.70
C MET A 91 -4.93 -7.49 -20.71
N VAL A 92 -4.48 -7.60 -19.45
CA VAL A 92 -4.68 -6.53 -18.45
C VAL A 92 -3.96 -5.26 -18.85
N LYS A 93 -2.70 -5.37 -19.30
CA LYS A 93 -1.90 -4.26 -19.83
C LYS A 93 -2.61 -3.54 -20.98
N SER A 94 -3.29 -4.25 -21.87
CA SER A 94 -4.06 -3.62 -22.97
C SER A 94 -5.20 -2.71 -22.49
N LYS A 95 -5.63 -2.83 -21.23
CA LYS A 95 -6.62 -1.93 -20.60
C LYS A 95 -5.99 -0.63 -20.09
N ILE A 96 -4.67 -0.58 -19.97
CA ILE A 96 -3.93 0.64 -19.62
C ILE A 96 -3.71 1.42 -20.92
N THR A 97 -4.57 2.40 -21.14
CA THR A 97 -4.55 3.25 -22.33
C THR A 97 -3.66 4.48 -22.09
N PRO A 98 -3.27 5.24 -23.14
CA PRO A 98 -2.54 6.49 -22.97
C PRO A 98 -3.26 7.53 -22.08
N ASN A 99 -4.58 7.43 -21.92
CA ASN A 99 -5.38 8.32 -21.06
C ASN A 99 -5.51 7.80 -19.62
N THR A 100 -5.01 6.61 -19.32
CA THR A 100 -5.05 6.05 -17.98
C THR A 100 -4.11 6.85 -17.08
N ASN A 101 -4.66 7.48 -16.03
CA ASN A 101 -3.83 8.13 -15.02
C ASN A 101 -3.19 7.09 -14.11
N VAL A 102 -1.99 6.62 -14.48
CA VAL A 102 -1.27 5.55 -13.79
C VAL A 102 -0.91 5.90 -12.34
N TYR A 103 -0.69 7.18 -12.02
CA TYR A 103 -0.43 7.61 -10.64
C TYR A 103 -1.69 7.59 -9.78
N ALA A 104 -2.84 7.97 -10.33
CA ALA A 104 -4.12 7.85 -9.63
C ALA A 104 -4.49 6.38 -9.40
N LEU A 105 -4.24 5.52 -10.39
CA LEU A 105 -4.40 4.07 -10.25
C LEU A 105 -3.47 3.52 -9.16
N ALA A 106 -2.17 3.84 -9.21
CA ALA A 106 -1.21 3.35 -8.23
C ALA A 106 -1.56 3.81 -6.81
N LEU A 107 -1.92 5.09 -6.63
CA LEU A 107 -2.30 5.61 -5.32
C LEU A 107 -3.60 5.00 -4.79
N TYR A 108 -4.58 4.75 -5.66
CA TYR A 108 -5.78 4.02 -5.28
C TYR A 108 -5.44 2.60 -4.83
N THR A 109 -4.57 1.91 -5.57
CA THR A 109 -4.15 0.55 -5.23
C THR A 109 -3.33 0.50 -3.94
N LEU A 110 -2.41 1.43 -3.71
CA LEU A 110 -1.70 1.54 -2.43
C LEU A 110 -2.67 1.73 -1.26
N LYS A 111 -3.68 2.59 -1.42
CA LYS A 111 -4.75 2.73 -0.43
C LYS A 111 -5.47 1.40 -0.20
N ASN A 112 -5.80 0.66 -1.27
CA ASN A 112 -6.48 -0.63 -1.15
C ASN A 112 -5.62 -1.66 -0.38
N ILE A 113 -4.32 -1.72 -0.65
CA ILE A 113 -3.38 -2.59 0.08
C ILE A 113 -3.35 -2.20 1.56
N HIS A 114 -3.16 -0.91 1.85
CA HIS A 114 -3.07 -0.40 3.21
C HIS A 114 -4.36 -0.61 4.02
N ASP A 115 -5.51 -0.29 3.44
CA ASP A 115 -6.81 -0.48 4.09
C ASP A 115 -6.98 -1.93 4.54
N HIS A 116 -6.73 -2.90 3.66
CA HIS A 116 -6.85 -4.32 4.02
C HIS A 116 -5.75 -4.78 4.98
N TRP A 117 -4.53 -4.22 4.89
CA TRP A 117 -3.51 -4.48 5.92
C TRP A 117 -3.99 -4.04 7.31
N VAL A 118 -4.68 -2.91 7.41
CA VAL A 118 -5.28 -2.43 8.67
C VAL A 118 -6.35 -3.41 9.19
N GLU A 119 -7.21 -3.92 8.30
CA GLU A 119 -8.26 -4.90 8.62
C GLU A 119 -7.69 -6.25 9.08
N ASP A 120 -6.64 -6.72 8.41
CA ASP A 120 -6.01 -8.03 8.68
C ASP A 120 -5.12 -8.01 9.94
N ASN A 121 -4.70 -6.83 10.40
CA ASN A 121 -3.70 -6.70 11.46
C ASN A 121 -4.16 -5.93 12.71
N PRO A 122 -5.40 -6.04 13.21
CA PRO A 122 -5.91 -5.15 14.24
C PRO A 122 -5.13 -5.25 15.56
N THR A 123 -4.57 -6.43 15.86
CA THR A 123 -3.78 -6.65 17.09
C THR A 123 -2.44 -5.91 17.09
N LYS A 124 -1.92 -5.46 15.93
CA LYS A 124 -0.69 -4.65 15.85
C LYS A 124 -0.86 -3.28 16.50
N PHE A 125 -2.06 -2.73 16.53
CA PHE A 125 -2.37 -1.47 17.19
C PHE A 125 -2.20 -1.54 18.72
N THR A 126 -2.53 -2.69 19.32
CA THR A 126 -2.50 -2.89 20.77
C THR A 126 -1.16 -3.45 21.28
N LYS A 127 -0.18 -3.66 20.39
CA LYS A 127 1.12 -4.23 20.75
C LYS A 127 1.89 -3.33 21.74
N PRO A 128 2.23 -3.82 22.95
CA PRO A 128 2.90 -3.02 23.98
C PRO A 128 4.30 -2.52 23.59
N ASP A 129 4.98 -3.22 22.68
CA ASP A 129 6.33 -2.90 22.19
C ASP A 129 6.33 -1.89 21.03
N ARG A 130 5.16 -1.44 20.57
CA ARG A 130 5.01 -0.53 19.42
C ARG A 130 4.04 0.65 19.65
N PRO A 131 3.98 1.30 20.84
CA PRO A 131 3.04 2.38 21.11
C PRO A 131 3.20 3.58 20.15
N GLN A 132 4.41 3.81 19.65
CA GLN A 132 4.78 4.86 18.70
C GLN A 132 4.33 4.60 17.25
N LYS A 133 3.74 3.43 16.96
CA LYS A 133 3.35 3.01 15.60
C LYS A 133 1.85 2.86 15.43
N LYS A 134 1.05 3.32 16.39
CA LYS A 134 -0.42 3.23 16.33
C LYS A 134 -1.01 4.00 15.17
N TYR A 135 -0.37 5.11 14.77
CA TYR A 135 -0.74 5.88 13.59
C TYR A 135 -0.78 5.05 12.29
N GLN A 136 -0.06 3.92 12.20
CA GLN A 136 -0.09 3.06 11.01
C GLN A 136 -1.48 2.46 10.75
N HIS A 137 -2.40 2.48 11.72
CA HIS A 137 -3.80 2.06 11.54
C HIS A 137 -4.73 3.19 11.07
N LEU A 138 -4.20 4.36 10.71
CA LEU A 138 -4.96 5.47 10.14
C LEU A 138 -5.06 5.36 8.62
N PRO A 139 -5.94 6.14 7.95
CA PRO A 139 -5.96 6.25 6.50
C PRO A 139 -4.56 6.52 5.91
N ILE A 140 -4.29 6.04 4.70
CA ILE A 140 -2.99 6.19 4.03
C ILE A 140 -2.51 7.66 3.93
N GLN A 141 -3.45 8.62 3.91
CA GLN A 141 -3.14 10.07 3.90
C GLN A 141 -2.58 10.59 5.23
N MET A 142 -2.68 9.81 6.30
CA MET A 142 -2.32 10.19 7.67
C MET A 142 -1.06 9.49 8.18
N ILE A 143 -0.49 8.56 7.41
CA ILE A 143 0.69 7.77 7.83
C ILE A 143 2.02 8.34 7.33
N GLY A 144 1.98 9.31 6.42
CA GLY A 144 3.16 9.90 5.77
C GLY A 144 3.69 9.05 4.61
N TRP A 145 4.44 9.69 3.70
CA TRP A 145 4.92 9.04 2.48
C TRP A 145 5.86 7.86 2.75
N GLU A 146 6.76 7.99 3.72
CA GLU A 146 7.74 6.95 4.05
C GLU A 146 7.10 5.64 4.50
N ASP A 147 5.95 5.70 5.17
CA ASP A 147 5.18 4.51 5.54
C ASP A 147 4.28 4.05 4.37
N ALA A 148 3.63 4.98 3.64
CA ALA A 148 2.76 4.65 2.51
C ALA A 148 3.50 3.99 1.34
N LYS A 149 4.75 4.37 1.09
CA LYS A 149 5.55 3.83 -0.01
C LYS A 149 6.05 2.41 0.26
N LEU A 150 6.00 1.91 1.51
CA LEU A 150 6.41 0.54 1.82
C LEU A 150 5.56 -0.49 1.05
N ASP A 151 4.29 -0.17 0.80
CA ASP A 151 3.39 -1.05 0.02
C ASP A 151 3.77 -1.12 -1.48
N LEU A 152 4.67 -0.25 -1.96
CA LEU A 152 5.26 -0.38 -3.31
C LEU A 152 6.10 -1.67 -3.46
N LEU A 153 6.58 -2.24 -2.35
CA LEU A 153 7.18 -3.57 -2.36
C LEU A 153 6.27 -4.58 -3.07
N PHE A 154 4.96 -4.54 -2.77
CA PHE A 154 3.96 -5.43 -3.34
C PHE A 154 3.43 -4.93 -4.69
N LEU A 155 3.21 -3.62 -4.82
CA LEU A 155 2.55 -3.06 -6.00
C LEU A 155 3.48 -2.96 -7.22
N SER A 156 4.72 -2.51 -7.05
CA SER A 156 5.61 -2.21 -8.18
C SER A 156 5.85 -3.41 -9.09
N PRO A 157 6.14 -4.64 -8.58
CA PRO A 157 6.31 -5.80 -9.47
C PRO A 157 5.07 -6.14 -10.31
N ILE A 158 3.87 -5.85 -9.80
CA ILE A 158 2.63 -6.02 -10.56
C ILE A 158 2.57 -5.00 -11.68
N LEU A 159 2.82 -3.71 -11.38
CA LEU A 159 2.80 -2.63 -12.37
C LEU A 159 3.88 -2.82 -13.45
N ASP A 160 5.09 -3.21 -13.06
CA ASP A 160 6.20 -3.50 -13.97
C ASP A 160 5.83 -4.62 -14.94
N SER A 161 5.13 -5.66 -14.46
CA SER A 161 4.64 -6.75 -15.32
C SER A 161 3.59 -6.31 -16.34
N LEU A 162 2.91 -5.20 -16.06
CA LEU A 162 1.97 -4.53 -16.97
C LEU A 162 2.65 -3.44 -17.81
N GLY A 163 3.98 -3.32 -17.76
CA GLY A 163 4.74 -2.31 -18.49
C GLY A 163 4.56 -0.89 -17.97
N VAL A 164 4.17 -0.73 -16.71
CA VAL A 164 4.06 0.57 -16.04
C VAL A 164 5.27 0.74 -15.12
N GLU A 165 6.24 1.54 -15.55
CA GLU A 165 7.36 1.94 -14.72
C GLU A 165 6.97 3.12 -13.83
N MET A 166 7.03 2.93 -12.51
CA MET A 166 6.59 3.94 -11.55
C MET A 166 7.71 4.93 -11.23
N ASN A 167 7.48 6.21 -11.52
CA ASN A 167 8.34 7.28 -11.00
C ASN A 167 7.92 7.63 -9.57
N GLU A 168 8.72 7.23 -8.57
CA GLU A 168 8.43 7.44 -7.15
C GLU A 168 8.25 8.92 -6.79
N ILE A 169 9.05 9.82 -7.37
CA ILE A 169 8.97 11.27 -7.11
C ILE A 169 7.62 11.81 -7.60
N ALA A 170 7.20 11.43 -8.80
CA ALA A 170 5.91 11.85 -9.35
C ALA A 170 4.73 11.27 -8.56
N LEU A 171 4.83 10.00 -8.11
CA LEU A 171 3.83 9.39 -7.26
C LEU A 171 3.74 10.07 -5.89
N HIS A 172 4.87 10.42 -5.28
CA HIS A 172 4.93 11.17 -4.03
C HIS A 172 4.23 12.53 -4.16
N LEU A 173 4.45 13.27 -5.25
CA LEU A 173 3.75 14.54 -5.49
C LEU A 173 2.22 14.36 -5.60
N VAL A 174 1.76 13.26 -6.21
CA VAL A 174 0.32 12.93 -6.27
C VAL A 174 -0.21 12.54 -4.88
N TYR A 175 0.57 11.80 -4.09
CA TYR A 175 0.26 11.46 -2.70
C TYR A 175 0.09 12.72 -1.84
N GLU A 176 1.05 13.65 -1.85
CA GLU A 176 1.00 14.90 -1.08
C GLU A 176 -0.22 15.75 -1.44
N LYS A 177 -0.56 15.81 -2.74
CA LYS A 177 -1.80 16.47 -3.18
C LYS A 177 -3.03 15.81 -2.54
N LYS A 178 -3.09 14.49 -2.46
CA LYS A 178 -4.19 13.76 -1.82
C LYS A 178 -4.21 13.90 -0.30
N VAL A 179 -3.05 14.01 0.36
CA VAL A 179 -2.96 14.36 1.78
C VAL A 179 -3.60 15.72 2.02
N LYS A 180 -3.18 16.75 1.26
CA LYS A 180 -3.77 18.10 1.33
C LYS A 180 -5.30 18.04 1.19
N GLU A 181 -5.79 17.47 0.08
CA GLU A 181 -7.22 17.38 -0.20
C GLU A 181 -7.98 16.62 0.90
N PHE A 182 -7.36 15.61 1.53
CA PHE A 182 -7.97 14.85 2.61
C PHE A 182 -8.10 15.69 3.89
N TYR A 183 -7.04 16.37 4.31
CA TYR A 183 -7.07 17.20 5.51
C TYR A 183 -8.03 18.39 5.38
N GLU A 184 -8.05 19.04 4.20
CA GLU A 184 -8.99 20.14 3.91
C GLU A 184 -10.45 19.68 3.95
N ARG A 185 -10.78 18.58 3.26
CA ARG A 185 -12.16 18.06 3.21
C ARG A 185 -12.69 17.61 4.56
N ASN A 186 -11.82 17.13 5.45
CA ASN A 186 -12.20 16.74 6.81
C ASN A 186 -12.17 17.92 7.80
N GLY A 187 -11.78 19.12 7.35
CA GLY A 187 -11.66 20.30 8.21
C GLY A 187 -10.60 20.14 9.30
N PHE A 188 -9.58 19.32 9.06
CA PHE A 188 -8.46 19.02 9.96
C PHE A 188 -7.37 20.09 9.94
N VAL A 189 -7.50 21.08 9.05
CA VAL A 189 -6.56 22.20 8.97
C VAL A 189 -7.29 23.52 9.16
N THR A 190 -6.55 24.50 9.68
CA THR A 190 -6.93 25.91 9.69
C THR A 190 -6.86 26.51 8.28
N PRO A 191 -7.42 27.72 8.04
CA PRO A 191 -7.30 28.39 6.75
C PRO A 191 -5.85 28.66 6.29
N ASP A 192 -4.90 28.77 7.22
CA ASP A 192 -3.46 28.91 6.97
C ASP A 192 -2.71 27.56 6.87
N GLY A 193 -3.44 26.43 6.91
CA GLY A 193 -2.89 25.10 6.63
C GLY A 193 -2.27 24.38 7.83
N GLN A 194 -2.46 24.86 9.06
CA GLN A 194 -1.98 24.19 10.28
C GLN A 194 -2.94 23.08 10.70
N ILE A 195 -2.41 21.93 11.15
CA ILE A 195 -3.23 20.82 11.64
C ILE A 195 -3.91 21.23 12.94
N ILE A 196 -5.21 20.92 13.04
CA ILE A 196 -6.02 21.06 14.25
C ILE A 196 -6.06 19.68 14.92
N THR A 197 -5.06 19.40 15.76
CA THR A 197 -4.85 18.08 16.39
C THR A 197 -6.10 17.58 17.11
N GLU A 198 -6.88 18.45 17.75
CA GLU A 198 -8.11 18.07 18.46
C GLU A 198 -9.19 17.54 17.52
N LYS A 199 -9.32 18.10 16.31
CA LYS A 199 -10.28 17.63 15.30
C LYS A 199 -9.84 16.28 14.72
N VAL A 200 -8.54 16.13 14.47
CA VAL A 200 -7.97 14.85 14.03
C VAL A 200 -8.22 13.78 15.09
N ALA A 201 -7.89 14.04 16.35
CA ALA A 201 -8.15 13.13 17.46
C ALA A 201 -9.64 12.80 17.62
N SER A 202 -10.53 13.80 17.49
CA SER A 202 -11.98 13.58 17.54
C SER A 202 -12.47 12.66 16.44
N ALA A 203 -11.85 12.70 15.25
CA ALA A 203 -12.18 11.79 14.17
C ALA A 203 -11.63 10.38 14.42
N ILE A 204 -10.39 10.27 14.89
CA ILE A 204 -9.77 8.98 15.27
C ILE A 204 -10.59 8.26 16.34
N ALA A 205 -11.12 8.99 17.33
CA ALA A 205 -11.97 8.44 18.38
C ALA A 205 -13.29 7.84 17.87
N LYS A 206 -13.73 8.19 16.64
CA LYS A 206 -14.92 7.60 16.01
C LYS A 206 -14.65 6.22 15.38
N GLY A 207 -13.40 5.78 15.35
CA GLY A 207 -13.02 4.46 14.83
C GLY A 207 -13.56 4.20 13.43
N LYS A 208 -14.29 3.10 13.25
CA LYS A 208 -14.85 2.65 11.96
C LYS A 208 -15.78 3.67 11.28
N GLU A 209 -16.41 4.57 12.02
CA GLU A 209 -17.27 5.61 11.43
C GLU A 209 -16.45 6.65 10.68
N PHE A 210 -15.21 6.90 11.11
CA PHE A 210 -14.27 7.77 10.42
C PHE A 210 -13.44 7.01 9.38
N TYR A 211 -12.92 5.84 9.75
CA TYR A 211 -12.08 5.02 8.90
C TYR A 211 -12.56 3.56 8.92
N PRO A 212 -13.37 3.13 7.93
CA PRO A 212 -14.06 1.84 7.92
C PRO A 212 -13.20 0.58 8.16
N PRO A 213 -11.93 0.51 7.71
CA PRO A 213 -11.01 -0.59 8.03
C PRO A 213 -10.77 -0.87 9.51
N LEU A 214 -11.15 0.06 10.40
CA LEU A 214 -11.02 -0.13 11.84
C LEU A 214 -12.07 -1.09 12.40
N THR A 215 -11.62 -1.85 13.38
CA THR A 215 -12.41 -2.72 14.27
C THR A 215 -12.38 -2.13 15.69
N GLU A 216 -13.10 -2.75 16.62
CA GLU A 216 -13.03 -2.37 18.04
C GLU A 216 -11.63 -2.52 18.64
N VAL A 217 -10.79 -3.41 18.09
CA VAL A 217 -9.44 -3.72 18.63
C VAL A 217 -8.42 -2.64 18.27
N ASN A 218 -8.46 -2.12 17.05
CA ASN A 218 -7.54 -1.09 16.53
C ASN A 218 -8.16 0.31 16.52
N THR A 219 -9.18 0.55 17.34
CA THR A 219 -9.73 1.88 17.60
C THR A 219 -9.17 2.44 18.91
N ALA A 220 -8.93 3.75 18.95
CA ALA A 220 -8.49 4.43 20.17
C ALA A 220 -9.54 4.27 21.29
N LYS A 221 -9.10 3.85 22.48
CA LYS A 221 -9.99 3.52 23.60
C LYS A 221 -10.57 4.74 24.30
N ASP A 222 -9.84 5.85 24.26
CA ASP A 222 -10.23 7.12 24.86
C ASP A 222 -9.61 8.29 24.09
N MET A 223 -9.98 9.50 24.50
CA MET A 223 -9.50 10.72 23.86
C MET A 223 -8.00 10.97 24.09
N THR A 224 -7.42 10.47 25.18
CA THR A 224 -5.99 10.59 25.45
C THR A 224 -5.19 9.79 24.42
N GLU A 225 -5.62 8.54 24.16
CA GLU A 225 -5.06 7.70 23.13
C GLU A 225 -5.27 8.30 21.74
N ALA A 226 -6.48 8.82 21.45
CA ALA A 226 -6.75 9.46 20.17
C ALA A 226 -5.87 10.70 19.90
N ILE A 227 -5.63 11.54 20.92
CA ILE A 227 -4.70 12.68 20.83
C ILE A 227 -3.27 12.21 20.60
N MET A 228 -2.85 11.16 21.29
CA MET A 228 -1.51 10.59 21.11
C MET A 228 -1.31 10.07 19.69
N VAL A 229 -2.30 9.35 19.14
CA VAL A 229 -2.27 8.85 17.75
C VAL A 229 -2.33 10.00 16.74
N ALA A 230 -3.12 11.04 17.00
CA ALA A 230 -3.17 12.24 16.17
C ALA A 230 -1.81 12.94 16.07
N LYS A 231 -1.11 13.10 17.21
CA LYS A 231 0.24 13.70 17.24
C LYS A 231 1.28 12.86 16.51
N GLN A 232 1.18 11.52 16.58
CA GLN A 232 2.03 10.63 15.80
C GLN A 232 1.81 10.81 14.30
N SER A 233 0.55 10.89 13.88
CA SER A 233 0.17 11.14 12.49
C SER A 233 0.68 12.51 12.01
N GLU A 234 0.49 13.55 12.81
CA GLU A 234 0.96 14.90 12.52
C GLU A 234 2.48 14.94 12.30
N ALA A 235 3.25 14.22 13.12
CA ALA A 235 4.71 14.11 12.95
C ALA A 235 5.14 13.39 11.66
N LYS A 236 4.22 12.66 11.01
CA LYS A 236 4.45 11.89 9.78
C LYS A 236 3.97 12.61 8.54
N THR A 237 2.94 13.43 8.69
CA THR A 237 2.47 14.28 7.61
C THR A 237 3.30 15.54 7.55
N THR A 238 4.00 15.74 6.44
CA THR A 238 4.68 16.99 6.15
C THR A 238 3.65 18.10 5.98
N THR A 239 3.25 18.78 7.04
CA THR A 239 2.42 19.97 6.89
C THR A 239 3.27 21.21 6.69
N TYR A 240 3.07 21.83 5.52
CA TYR A 240 3.09 23.28 5.26
C TYR A 240 4.14 24.10 6.00
N SER A 241 5.36 23.57 6.12
CA SER A 241 6.47 24.26 6.74
C SER A 241 7.50 24.58 5.68
N ASN A 242 7.50 25.84 5.23
CA ASN A 242 8.45 26.55 4.36
C ASN A 242 8.28 26.42 2.84
N THR A 243 7.65 27.43 2.24
CA THR A 243 8.39 28.56 1.65
C THR A 243 7.40 29.67 1.27
N LYS A 244 7.53 30.83 1.93
CA LYS A 244 7.40 32.08 1.17
C LYS A 244 8.35 31.91 -0.01
N GLN A 245 7.83 31.85 -1.23
CA GLN A 245 8.69 32.04 -2.40
C GLN A 245 9.44 33.37 -2.18
N PRO A 246 10.78 33.39 -2.13
CA PRO A 246 11.47 34.64 -2.28
C PRO A 246 11.08 35.19 -3.66
N LYS A 247 10.61 36.44 -3.65
CA LYS A 247 10.36 37.22 -4.86
C LYS A 247 11.62 37.36 -5.69
#